data_AF-A0A2D6Q3T1-F1
#
_entry.id   AF-A0A2D6Q3T1-F1
#
_cell.length_a   1.000
_cell.length_b   1.000
_cell.length_c   1.000
_cell.angle_alpha   90.00
_cell.angle_beta   90.00
_cell.angle_gamma   90.00
#
_symmetry.space_group_name_H-M   'P 1'
#
loop_
_entity.id
_entity.type
_entity.pdbx_description
1 polymer ?
#
loop_
_entity_poly.entity_id
_entity_poly.type
_entity_poly.pdbx_seq_one_letter_code
_entity_poly.pdbx_strand_id
1 'polypeptide(L)'
;MSANLFLLLSLIFSLLQGSFLPPVLVEGAIVLLVVLAAPPRQAFLALFAGGIIFDLVQSQTLGLTSLVFLLSGVAILAMRDQLPLQKPIVAGVVAALVTLVRAKVVFASFLFAPSVVVGLLTILIFLFVWQPLSSSRIRLQ
;
A
#
# COMPACT_ATOMS: atom_id res chain seq x y z
N MET A 1 -12.95 -1.17 -3.22
CA MET A 1 -12.22 -2.29 -3.86
C MET A 1 -12.50 -3.56 -3.06
N SER A 2 -12.92 -4.65 -3.68
CA SER A 2 -13.27 -5.87 -2.92
C SER A 2 -12.00 -6.48 -2.32
N ALA A 3 -12.05 -6.98 -1.07
CA ALA A 3 -10.91 -7.58 -0.37
C ALA A 3 -10.24 -8.71 -1.19
N ASN A 4 -11.03 -9.42 -2.01
CA ASN A 4 -10.55 -10.44 -2.93
C ASN A 4 -9.58 -9.88 -3.99
N LEU A 5 -9.83 -8.66 -4.48
CA LEU A 5 -8.97 -8.02 -5.48
C LEU A 5 -7.64 -7.61 -4.87
N PHE A 6 -7.59 -7.23 -3.59
CA PHE A 6 -6.34 -7.01 -2.88
C PHE A 6 -5.54 -8.29 -2.67
N LEU A 7 -6.18 -9.38 -2.25
CA LEU A 7 -5.50 -10.66 -2.07
C LEU A 7 -4.92 -11.14 -3.39
N LEU A 8 -5.69 -10.99 -4.46
CA LEU A 8 -5.28 -11.35 -5.81
C LEU A 8 -4.12 -10.46 -6.31
N LEU A 9 -4.17 -9.14 -6.09
CA LEU A 9 -3.04 -8.26 -6.41
C LEU A 9 -1.82 -8.55 -5.53
N SER A 10 -2.00 -8.80 -4.24
CA SER A 10 -0.90 -9.15 -3.32
C SER A 10 -0.22 -10.45 -3.77
N LEU A 11 -1.02 -11.44 -4.21
CA LEU A 11 -0.51 -12.69 -4.77
C LEU A 11 0.19 -12.48 -6.11
N ILE A 12 -0.42 -11.75 -7.06
CA ILE A 12 0.21 -11.46 -8.36
C ILE A 12 1.51 -10.72 -8.17
N PHE A 13 1.49 -9.67 -7.33
CA PHE A 13 2.68 -8.88 -7.08
C PHE A 13 3.73 -9.70 -6.37
N SER A 14 3.38 -10.48 -5.33
CA SER A 14 4.33 -11.36 -4.64
C SER A 14 4.99 -12.37 -5.58
N LEU A 15 4.23 -12.97 -6.51
CA LEU A 15 4.76 -13.87 -7.53
C LEU A 15 5.67 -13.18 -8.56
N LEU A 16 5.46 -11.89 -8.82
CA LEU A 16 6.31 -11.06 -9.68
C LEU A 16 7.56 -10.52 -8.94
N GLN A 17 7.66 -10.70 -7.62
CA GLN A 17 8.84 -10.28 -6.83
C GLN A 17 9.99 -11.25 -7.07
N GLY A 18 10.85 -10.92 -8.01
CA GLY A 18 12.06 -11.69 -8.30
C GLY A 18 12.88 -11.01 -9.38
N SER A 19 12.35 -10.99 -10.61
CA SER A 19 13.13 -10.59 -11.78
C SER A 19 12.99 -9.12 -12.18
N PHE A 20 11.88 -8.45 -11.81
CA PHE A 20 11.54 -7.12 -12.36
C PHE A 20 11.22 -6.04 -11.32
N LEU A 21 10.78 -6.40 -10.11
CA LEU A 21 10.41 -5.43 -9.07
C LEU A 21 10.99 -5.89 -7.72
N PRO A 22 11.84 -5.07 -7.05
CA PRO A 22 12.19 -5.30 -5.67
C PRO A 22 10.94 -5.56 -4.82
N PRO A 23 10.95 -6.56 -3.92
CA PRO A 23 9.78 -6.94 -3.12
C PRO A 23 9.15 -5.75 -2.37
N VAL A 24 10.00 -4.81 -2.01
CA VAL A 24 9.73 -3.58 -1.27
C VAL A 24 8.93 -2.55 -2.10
N LEU A 25 8.88 -2.66 -3.44
CA LEU A 25 8.35 -1.61 -4.31
C LEU A 25 6.83 -1.47 -4.35
N VAL A 26 6.08 -2.54 -4.07
CA VAL A 26 4.63 -2.53 -4.34
C VAL A 26 3.82 -2.50 -3.04
N GLU A 27 4.40 -2.97 -1.94
CA GLU A 27 3.69 -3.23 -0.70
C GLU A 27 3.17 -1.95 -0.01
N GLY A 28 3.96 -0.88 0.04
CA GLY A 28 3.52 0.39 0.65
C GLY A 28 2.34 1.02 -0.10
N ALA A 29 2.35 0.94 -1.44
CA ALA A 29 1.24 1.40 -2.27
C ALA A 29 -0.01 0.52 -2.06
N ILE A 30 0.17 -0.80 -2.00
CA ILE A 30 -0.88 -1.80 -1.76
C ILE A 30 -1.57 -1.58 -0.41
N VAL A 31 -0.79 -1.38 0.67
CA VAL A 31 -1.30 -1.08 2.01
C VAL A 31 -2.15 0.18 2.00
N LEU A 32 -1.63 1.26 1.43
CA LEU A 32 -2.33 2.54 1.37
C LEU A 32 -3.64 2.43 0.56
N LEU A 33 -3.60 1.79 -0.60
CA LEU A 33 -4.77 1.62 -1.46
C LEU A 33 -5.87 0.83 -0.75
N VAL A 34 -5.54 -0.23 0.00
CA VAL A 34 -6.57 -0.99 0.73
C VAL A 34 -7.19 -0.20 1.86
N VAL A 35 -6.37 0.53 2.63
CA VAL A 35 -6.87 1.34 3.73
C VAL A 35 -7.85 2.41 3.22
N LEU A 36 -7.61 2.95 2.03
CA LEU A 36 -8.45 3.97 1.42
C LEU A 36 -9.68 3.39 0.69
N ALA A 37 -9.59 2.18 0.14
CA ALA A 37 -10.60 1.62 -0.75
C ALA A 37 -11.58 0.63 -0.12
N ALA A 38 -11.33 0.16 1.11
CA ALA A 38 -12.14 -0.83 1.80
C ALA A 38 -12.58 -0.34 3.19
N PRO A 39 -13.75 -0.80 3.70
CA PRO A 39 -14.17 -0.48 5.06
C PRO A 39 -13.18 -1.08 6.09
N PRO A 40 -12.98 -0.44 7.26
CA PRO A 40 -11.88 -0.76 8.18
C PRO A 40 -11.74 -2.24 8.53
N ARG A 41 -12.86 -2.92 8.85
CA ARG A 41 -12.86 -4.35 9.20
C ARG A 41 -12.35 -5.23 8.05
N GLN A 42 -12.72 -4.92 6.81
CA GLN A 42 -12.26 -5.66 5.63
C GLN A 42 -10.82 -5.30 5.29
N ALA A 43 -10.43 -4.03 5.47
CA ALA A 43 -9.05 -3.59 5.29
C ALA A 43 -8.09 -4.32 6.23
N PHE A 44 -8.43 -4.46 7.51
CA PHE A 44 -7.58 -5.20 8.47
C PHE A 44 -7.42 -6.68 8.10
N LEU A 45 -8.51 -7.35 7.73
CA LEU A 45 -8.45 -8.75 7.29
C LEU A 45 -7.60 -8.89 6.02
N ALA A 46 -7.77 -7.99 5.06
CA ALA A 46 -6.98 -7.95 3.85
C ALA A 46 -5.49 -7.73 4.18
N LEU A 47 -5.14 -6.70 4.95
CA LEU A 47 -3.76 -6.40 5.36
C LEU A 47 -3.09 -7.56 6.09
N PHE A 48 -3.82 -8.22 7.01
CA PHE A 48 -3.31 -9.39 7.72
C PHE A 48 -3.03 -10.55 6.77
N ALA A 49 -4.01 -10.92 5.94
CA ALA A 49 -3.86 -12.03 5.00
C ALA A 49 -2.80 -11.74 3.91
N GLY A 50 -2.74 -10.50 3.43
CA GLY A 50 -1.69 -10.05 2.49
C GLY A 50 -0.30 -10.15 3.10
N GLY A 51 -0.13 -9.77 4.36
CA GLY A 51 1.13 -9.91 5.07
C GLY A 51 1.60 -11.36 5.19
N ILE A 52 0.69 -12.29 5.49
CA ILE A 52 1.01 -13.72 5.53
C ILE A 52 1.45 -14.22 4.15
N ILE A 53 0.76 -13.80 3.09
CA ILE A 53 1.12 -14.16 1.70
C ILE A 53 2.53 -13.66 1.38
N PHE A 54 2.87 -12.41 1.74
CA PHE A 54 4.21 -11.87 1.51
C PHE A 54 5.27 -12.60 2.32
N ASP A 55 5.01 -12.91 3.60
CA ASP A 55 5.95 -13.65 4.44
C ASP A 55 6.23 -15.05 3.84
N LEU A 56 5.17 -15.75 3.38
CA LEU A 56 5.30 -17.06 2.73
C LEU A 56 6.11 -17.00 1.43
N VAL A 57 5.81 -16.03 0.56
CA VAL A 57 6.46 -15.94 -0.75
C VAL A 57 7.92 -15.49 -0.63
N GLN A 58 8.23 -14.59 0.29
CA GLN A 58 9.58 -14.07 0.50
C GLN A 58 10.43 -14.96 1.43
N SER A 59 9.90 -16.11 1.89
CA SER A 59 10.55 -17.00 2.85
C SER A 59 10.98 -16.27 4.13
N GLN A 60 10.16 -15.32 4.61
CA GLN A 60 10.41 -14.53 5.82
C GLN A 60 9.70 -15.16 7.04
N THR A 61 9.99 -14.63 8.24
CA THR A 61 9.30 -15.06 9.45
C THR A 61 7.79 -14.78 9.35
N LEU A 62 6.99 -15.84 9.43
CA LEU A 62 5.53 -15.76 9.32
C LEU A 62 4.94 -14.78 10.34
N GLY A 63 4.12 -13.85 9.85
CA GLY A 63 3.37 -12.90 10.66
C GLY A 63 4.08 -11.56 10.85
N LEU A 64 5.37 -11.43 10.53
CA LEU A 64 6.12 -10.20 10.72
C LEU A 64 5.65 -9.11 9.75
N THR A 65 5.48 -9.42 8.45
CA THR A 65 4.91 -8.46 7.49
C THR A 65 3.45 -8.15 7.80
N SER A 66 2.70 -9.13 8.29
CA SER A 66 1.30 -8.94 8.71
C SER A 66 1.17 -7.91 9.82
N LEU A 67 2.07 -7.97 10.80
CA LEU A 67 2.09 -7.04 11.92
C LEU A 67 2.47 -5.64 11.45
N VAL A 68 3.46 -5.51 10.57
CA VAL A 68 3.84 -4.22 9.95
C VAL A 68 2.68 -3.61 9.17
N PHE A 69 1.98 -4.41 8.35
CA PHE A 69 0.84 -3.95 7.57
C PHE A 69 -0.34 -3.52 8.45
N LEU A 70 -0.66 -4.29 9.49
CA LEU A 70 -1.71 -3.94 10.44
C LEU A 70 -1.39 -2.64 11.18
N LEU A 71 -0.19 -2.50 11.75
CA LEU A 71 0.22 -1.28 12.45
C LEU A 71 0.20 -0.07 11.53
N SER A 72 0.70 -0.22 10.30
CA SER A 72 0.66 0.84 9.29
C SER A 72 -0.78 1.20 8.94
N GLY A 73 -1.66 0.21 8.75
CA GLY A 73 -3.08 0.43 8.49
C GLY A 73 -3.80 1.15 9.61
N VAL A 74 -3.55 0.78 10.87
CA VAL A 74 -4.08 1.48 12.05
C VAL A 74 -3.59 2.93 12.08
N ALA A 75 -2.29 3.16 11.86
CA ALA A 75 -1.72 4.51 11.85
C ALA A 75 -2.34 5.38 10.74
N ILE A 76 -2.46 4.85 9.52
CA ILE A 76 -3.08 5.57 8.40
C ILE A 76 -4.56 5.88 8.70
N LEU A 77 -5.32 4.93 9.25
CA LEU A 77 -6.72 5.13 9.62
C LEU A 77 -6.88 6.19 10.72
N ALA A 78 -6.05 6.14 11.76
CA ALA A 78 -6.07 7.10 12.86
C ALA A 78 -5.75 8.52 12.39
N MET A 79 -4.86 8.65 11.40
CA MET A 79 -4.47 9.94 10.82
C MET A 79 -5.33 10.37 9.63
N ARG A 80 -6.29 9.55 9.17
CA ARG A 80 -7.02 9.81 7.92
C ARG A 80 -7.80 11.12 7.95
N ASP A 81 -8.30 11.51 9.12
CA ASP A 81 -9.12 12.70 9.29
C ASP A 81 -8.25 13.97 9.43
N GLN A 82 -6.96 13.80 9.74
CA GLN A 82 -5.98 14.88 9.91
C GLN A 82 -5.12 15.09 8.66
N LEU A 83 -4.81 14.01 7.93
CA LEU A 83 -4.01 14.05 6.72
C LEU A 83 -4.92 14.06 5.49
N PRO A 84 -4.73 14.99 4.54
CA PRO A 84 -5.46 14.96 3.28
C PRO A 84 -4.88 13.87 2.37
N LEU A 85 -5.12 12.59 2.71
CA LEU A 85 -4.65 11.40 1.99
C LEU A 85 -5.17 11.33 0.55
N GLN A 86 -6.17 12.15 0.21
CA GLN A 86 -6.63 12.36 -1.16
C GLN A 86 -5.64 13.14 -2.03
N LYS A 87 -4.70 13.88 -1.42
CA LYS A 87 -3.65 14.58 -2.16
C LYS A 87 -2.58 13.55 -2.59
N PRO A 88 -2.28 13.44 -3.90
CA PRO A 88 -1.34 12.43 -4.42
C PRO A 88 0.02 12.46 -3.73
N ILE A 89 0.54 13.66 -3.45
CA ILE A 89 1.84 13.84 -2.79
C ILE A 89 1.83 13.26 -1.37
N VAL A 90 0.77 13.51 -0.60
CA VAL A 90 0.64 13.00 0.77
C VAL A 90 0.52 11.48 0.75
N ALA A 91 -0.29 10.93 -0.16
CA ALA A 91 -0.39 9.50 -0.39
C ALA A 91 0.98 8.87 -0.72
N GLY A 92 1.74 9.49 -1.63
CA GLY A 92 3.08 9.03 -2.00
C GLY A 92 4.07 9.03 -0.84
N VAL A 93 4.09 10.10 -0.04
CA VAL A 93 4.96 10.18 1.15
C VAL A 93 4.60 9.10 2.16
N VAL A 94 3.30 8.89 2.42
CA VAL A 94 2.84 7.84 3.35
C VAL A 94 3.24 6.46 2.84
N ALA A 95 3.03 6.16 1.56
CA ALA A 95 3.44 4.88 0.97
C ALA A 95 4.96 4.66 1.06
N ALA A 96 5.77 5.69 0.77
CA ALA A 96 7.22 5.62 0.89
C ALA A 96 7.67 5.36 2.34
N LEU A 97 7.03 5.99 3.32
CA LEU A 97 7.32 5.80 4.74
C LEU A 97 6.98 4.38 5.20
N VAL A 98 5.79 3.86 4.84
CA VAL A 98 5.40 2.48 5.16
C VAL A 98 6.43 1.49 4.59
N THR A 99 6.82 1.69 3.33
CA THR A 99 7.85 0.88 2.69
C THR A 99 9.20 0.96 3.41
N LEU A 100 9.62 2.16 3.85
CA LEU A 100 10.90 2.36 4.53
C LEU A 100 10.92 1.70 5.93
N VAL A 101 9.82 1.83 6.68
CA VAL A 101 9.64 1.17 7.98
C VAL A 101 9.73 -0.35 7.81
N ARG A 102 9.03 -0.91 6.82
CA ARG A 102 9.11 -2.35 6.54
C ARG A 102 10.53 -2.77 6.13
N ALA A 103 11.17 -2.04 5.22
CA ALA A 103 12.53 -2.34 4.77
C ALA A 103 13.49 -2.47 5.96
N LYS A 104 13.36 -1.56 6.92
CA LYS A 104 14.17 -1.57 8.13
C LYS A 104 13.82 -2.71 9.08
N VAL A 105 12.54 -3.06 9.24
CA VAL A 105 12.07 -4.07 10.20
C VAL A 105 12.22 -5.50 9.67
N VAL A 106 11.86 -5.75 8.41
CA VAL A 106 11.88 -7.09 7.79
C VAL A 106 13.27 -7.44 7.26
N PHE A 107 13.94 -6.51 6.57
CA PHE A 107 15.21 -6.79 5.87
C PHE A 107 16.42 -6.15 6.54
N ALA A 108 16.26 -5.57 7.74
CA ALA A 108 17.30 -4.84 8.48
C ALA A 108 18.04 -3.73 7.69
N SER A 109 17.49 -3.30 6.54
CA SER A 109 18.20 -2.45 5.56
C SER A 109 17.43 -1.16 5.27
N PHE A 110 18.17 -0.09 5.01
CA PHE A 110 17.59 1.19 4.60
C PHE A 110 17.52 1.26 3.07
N LEU A 111 16.42 0.75 2.51
CA LEU A 111 16.18 0.73 1.07
C LEU A 111 15.57 2.05 0.60
N PHE A 112 16.34 3.15 0.70
CA PHE A 112 15.87 4.49 0.40
C PHE A 112 15.42 4.66 -1.06
N ALA A 113 16.23 4.21 -2.02
CA ALA A 113 15.90 4.32 -3.44
C ALA A 113 14.58 3.59 -3.78
N PRO A 114 14.38 2.31 -3.38
CA PRO A 114 13.08 1.65 -3.53
C PRO A 114 11.93 2.43 -2.88
N SER A 115 12.06 2.92 -1.65
CA SER A 115 11.01 3.69 -0.98
C SER A 115 10.61 4.95 -1.76
N VAL A 116 11.57 5.68 -2.32
CA VAL A 116 11.30 6.86 -3.16
C VAL A 116 10.53 6.46 -4.43
N VAL A 117 10.93 5.38 -5.08
CA VAL A 117 10.25 4.87 -6.27
C VAL A 117 8.81 4.48 -5.94
N VAL A 118 8.54 3.85 -4.78
CA VAL A 118 7.16 3.57 -4.31
C VAL A 118 6.35 4.84 -4.16
N GLY A 119 6.94 5.87 -3.53
CA GLY A 119 6.27 7.14 -3.36
C GLY A 119 5.89 7.79 -4.69
N LEU A 120 6.82 7.80 -5.64
CA LEU A 120 6.58 8.31 -6.99
C LEU A 120 5.52 7.50 -7.73
N LEU A 121 5.59 6.17 -7.70
CA LEU A 121 4.58 5.30 -8.31
C LEU A 121 3.19 5.54 -7.70
N THR A 122 3.11 5.69 -6.39
CA THR A 122 1.85 5.98 -5.69
C THR A 122 1.28 7.33 -6.13
N ILE A 123 2.13 8.36 -6.27
CA ILE A 123 1.72 9.67 -6.80
C ILE A 123 1.16 9.52 -8.22
N LEU A 124 1.86 8.80 -9.10
CA LEU A 124 1.43 8.58 -10.47
C LEU A 124 0.10 7.82 -10.53
N ILE A 125 -0.07 6.77 -9.71
CA ILE A 125 -1.34 6.03 -9.61
C ILE A 125 -2.46 6.99 -9.19
N PHE A 126 -2.24 7.84 -8.19
CA PHE A 126 -3.24 8.81 -7.75
C PHE A 126 -3.56 9.90 -8.78
N LEU A 127 -2.57 10.33 -9.57
CA LEU A 127 -2.79 11.36 -10.60
C LEU A 127 -3.50 10.81 -11.85
N PHE A 128 -3.16 9.60 -12.28
CA PHE A 128 -3.57 9.07 -13.59
C PHE A 128 -4.63 7.97 -13.52
N VAL A 129 -4.66 7.17 -12.45
CA VAL A 129 -5.54 6.00 -12.34
C VAL A 129 -6.68 6.27 -11.35
N TRP A 130 -6.33 6.76 -10.16
CA TRP A 130 -7.27 7.05 -9.09
C TRP A 130 -7.65 8.53 -9.09
N GLN A 131 -8.25 9.01 -10.18
CA GLN A 131 -8.87 10.33 -10.16
C GLN A 131 -10.16 10.23 -9.34
N PRO A 132 -10.26 10.84 -8.13
CA PRO A 132 -11.55 10.99 -7.50
C PRO A 132 -12.39 11.82 -8.47
N LEU A 133 -13.43 11.21 -9.04
CA LEU A 133 -14.33 11.80 -10.03
C LEU A 133 -14.48 13.30 -9.78
N SER A 134 -13.70 14.09 -10.53
CA SER A 134 -13.95 15.51 -10.64
C SER A 134 -15.38 15.60 -11.13
N SER A 135 -16.23 16.18 -10.29
CA SER A 135 -17.63 16.40 -10.59
C SER A 135 -17.73 17.39 -11.76
N SER A 136 -17.44 16.96 -12.97
CA SER A 136 -18.00 17.56 -14.16
C SER A 136 -19.47 17.14 -14.18
N ARG A 137 -20.26 17.78 -13.29
CA ARG A 137 -21.63 18.15 -13.64
C ARG A 137 -21.48 19.01 -14.89
N ILE A 138 -21.51 18.36 -16.05
CA ILE A 138 -21.87 19.00 -17.28
C ILE A 138 -23.29 19.51 -17.01
N ARG A 139 -23.41 20.77 -16.60
CA ARG A 139 -24.68 21.48 -16.65
C ARG A 139 -25.00 21.58 -18.14
N LEU A 140 -25.79 20.64 -18.64
CA LEU A 140 -26.61 20.91 -19.81
C LEU A 140 -27.65 21.93 -19.34
N GLN A 141 -27.35 23.20 -19.58
CA GLN A 141 -28.34 24.28 -19.67
C GLN A 141 -28.46 24.65 -21.14
#